data_AF-A0AAW1SMA0-F1
#
_entry.id   AF-A0AAW1SMA0-F1
#
_cell.length_a   1.000
_cell.length_b   1.000
_cell.length_c   1.000
_cell.angle_alpha   90.00
_cell.angle_beta   90.00
_cell.angle_gamma   90.00
#
_symmetry.space_group_name_H-M   'P 1'
#
loop_
_entity.id
_entity.type
_entity.pdbx_description
1 polymer ?
#
loop_
_entity_poly.entity_id
_entity_poly.type
_entity_poly.pdbx_seq_one_letter_code
_entity_poly.pdbx_strand_id
1 'polypeptide(L)'
;MAPKTELSPLEERILKVLRGHPEGLADEDLNEKLEGTTSEGRVEAINKLLSIHRLSILQTSAGLAYKGIEADEALRFKGLTQDDHLVYQAIKDAGNKGIWTKELRYKTGLQQQQQVTKILKNLEQRSLVKSVKGIMHASRKLYMLYELQPAKELTGGAWYNKNNFDKEFVDVIQRLTYKFIQDFPESSLDEIVNFLQEKQVSTEVLDAKDIASIVRTLDFEGKIEIVDRDDVDVFRPALLAIPETNPFTSVPCGVCPVISECTPSGPISPATCVYFQKWLEF
;
A
#
# COMPACT_ATOMS: atom_id res chain seq x y z
N MET A 1 -6.44 -37.51 -4.35
CA MET A 1 -7.83 -37.46 -4.85
C MET A 1 -8.76 -37.42 -3.65
N ALA A 2 -9.29 -36.25 -3.31
CA ALA A 2 -10.33 -36.14 -2.26
C ALA A 2 -11.68 -36.59 -2.84
N PRO A 3 -12.56 -37.21 -2.04
CA PRO A 3 -13.84 -37.73 -2.51
C PRO A 3 -14.73 -36.58 -2.98
N LYS A 4 -15.22 -36.66 -4.23
CA LYS A 4 -16.29 -35.80 -4.73
C LYS A 4 -17.48 -35.98 -3.80
N THR A 5 -17.84 -34.95 -3.06
CA THR A 5 -19.06 -34.96 -2.25
C THR A 5 -20.21 -34.91 -3.25
N GLU A 6 -20.87 -36.05 -3.47
CA GLU A 6 -22.02 -36.14 -4.37
C GLU A 6 -23.15 -35.24 -3.82
N LEU A 7 -23.42 -34.15 -4.54
CA LEU A 7 -24.49 -33.23 -4.22
C LEU A 7 -25.81 -33.84 -4.68
N SER A 8 -26.87 -33.67 -3.90
CA SER A 8 -28.20 -34.09 -4.34
C SER A 8 -28.71 -33.19 -5.48
N PRO A 9 -29.65 -33.65 -6.32
CA PRO A 9 -30.24 -32.83 -7.39
C PRO A 9 -30.86 -31.51 -6.87
N LEU A 10 -31.30 -31.52 -5.61
CA LEU A 10 -31.83 -30.37 -4.90
C LEU A 10 -30.75 -29.37 -4.53
N GLU A 11 -29.63 -29.86 -4.00
CA GLU A 11 -28.45 -29.06 -3.64
C GLU A 11 -27.85 -28.37 -4.87
N GLU A 12 -27.75 -29.08 -5.99
CA GLU A 12 -27.29 -28.51 -7.27
C GLU A 12 -28.26 -27.44 -7.81
N ARG A 13 -29.58 -27.67 -7.68
CA ARG A 13 -30.60 -26.71 -8.11
C ARG A 13 -30.57 -25.44 -7.26
N ILE A 14 -30.41 -25.54 -5.94
CA ILE A 14 -30.23 -24.40 -5.04
C ILE A 14 -29.00 -23.59 -5.45
N LEU A 15 -27.86 -24.24 -5.66
CA LEU A 15 -26.62 -23.57 -6.06
C LEU A 15 -26.74 -22.90 -7.43
N LYS A 16 -27.45 -23.52 -8.38
CA LYS A 16 -27.70 -22.92 -9.70
C LYS A 16 -28.54 -21.65 -9.61
N VAL A 17 -29.55 -21.62 -8.75
CA VAL A 17 -30.38 -20.43 -8.52
C VAL A 17 -29.56 -19.31 -7.88
N LEU A 18 -28.72 -19.65 -6.89
CA LEU A 18 -27.88 -18.68 -6.18
C LEU A 18 -26.73 -18.13 -7.04
N ARG A 19 -26.22 -18.89 -8.03
CA ARG A 19 -25.25 -18.35 -9.01
C ARG A 19 -25.81 -17.21 -9.86
N GLY A 20 -27.13 -17.18 -10.07
CA GLY A 20 -27.79 -16.08 -10.79
C GLY A 20 -27.90 -14.79 -9.97
N HIS A 21 -27.59 -14.84 -8.67
CA HIS A 21 -27.82 -13.76 -7.72
C HIS A 21 -26.61 -13.57 -6.79
N PRO A 22 -25.56 -12.87 -7.25
CA PRO A 22 -24.29 -12.73 -6.50
C PRO A 22 -24.40 -11.92 -5.21
N GLU A 23 -25.43 -11.09 -5.06
CA GLU A 23 -25.73 -10.30 -3.86
C GLU A 23 -26.39 -11.15 -2.74
N GLY A 24 -26.84 -12.37 -3.06
CA GLY A 24 -27.66 -13.21 -2.18
C GLY A 24 -29.15 -13.12 -2.53
N LEU A 25 -29.92 -14.11 -2.09
CA LEU A 25 -31.35 -14.25 -2.36
C LEU A 25 -32.11 -14.43 -1.05
N ALA A 26 -33.20 -13.70 -0.84
CA ALA A 26 -34.03 -13.85 0.37
C ALA A 26 -34.63 -15.27 0.46
N ASP A 27 -34.89 -15.75 1.67
CA ASP A 27 -35.50 -17.08 1.87
C ASP A 27 -36.85 -17.20 1.14
N GLU A 28 -37.67 -16.14 1.14
CA GLU A 28 -38.96 -16.09 0.42
C GLU A 28 -38.78 -16.24 -1.09
N ASP A 29 -37.86 -15.48 -1.70
CA ASP A 29 -37.56 -15.54 -3.13
C ASP A 29 -36.90 -16.86 -3.54
N LEU A 30 -36.07 -17.43 -2.65
CA LEU A 30 -35.46 -18.74 -2.84
C LEU A 30 -36.54 -19.84 -2.80
N ASN A 31 -37.53 -19.70 -1.93
CA ASN A 31 -38.66 -20.60 -1.81
C ASN A 31 -39.57 -20.56 -3.05
N GLU A 32 -39.83 -19.38 -3.60
CA GLU A 32 -40.62 -19.21 -4.84
C GLU A 32 -39.91 -19.82 -6.06
N LYS A 33 -38.58 -19.61 -6.19
CA LYS A 33 -37.79 -20.21 -7.28
C LYS A 33 -37.62 -21.73 -7.17
N LEU A 34 -37.90 -22.30 -6.00
CA LEU A 34 -37.79 -23.73 -5.71
C LEU A 34 -39.16 -24.42 -5.55
N GLU A 35 -40.20 -23.85 -6.18
CA GLU A 35 -41.53 -24.46 -6.28
C GLU A 35 -41.45 -25.93 -6.77
N GLY A 36 -42.19 -26.80 -6.08
CA GLY A 36 -42.23 -28.25 -6.33
C GLY A 36 -41.45 -29.14 -5.35
N THR A 37 -40.92 -28.59 -4.26
CA THR A 37 -40.14 -29.35 -3.26
C THR A 37 -40.77 -29.31 -1.86
N THR A 38 -40.66 -30.37 -1.05
CA THR A 38 -41.11 -30.36 0.35
C THR A 38 -40.30 -29.35 1.19
N SER A 39 -40.94 -28.71 2.17
CA SER A 39 -40.28 -27.77 3.09
C SER A 39 -39.15 -28.45 3.89
N GLU A 40 -39.36 -29.71 4.30
CA GLU A 40 -38.37 -30.52 5.02
C GLU A 40 -37.14 -30.82 4.16
N GLY A 41 -37.32 -31.26 2.91
CA GLY A 41 -36.20 -31.57 2.00
C GLY A 41 -35.38 -30.33 1.63
N ARG A 42 -35.99 -29.14 1.63
CA ARG A 42 -35.30 -27.86 1.43
C ARG A 42 -34.44 -27.49 2.62
N VAL A 43 -34.99 -27.56 3.84
CA VAL A 43 -34.24 -27.25 5.07
C VAL A 43 -33.06 -28.22 5.23
N GLU A 44 -33.25 -29.50 4.92
CA GLU A 44 -32.17 -30.50 4.94
C GLU A 44 -31.08 -30.18 3.91
N ALA A 45 -31.46 -29.85 2.67
CA ALA A 45 -30.51 -29.45 1.63
C ALA A 45 -29.75 -28.16 1.99
N ILE A 46 -30.43 -27.15 2.55
CA ILE A 46 -29.82 -25.90 3.00
C ILE A 46 -28.84 -26.17 4.14
N ASN A 47 -29.24 -26.92 5.18
CA ASN A 47 -28.37 -27.27 6.30
C ASN A 47 -27.15 -28.06 5.85
N LYS A 48 -27.31 -28.99 4.90
CA LYS A 48 -26.20 -29.71 4.29
C LYS A 48 -25.28 -28.79 3.50
N LEU A 49 -25.81 -27.91 2.65
CA LEU A 49 -25.05 -26.90 1.92
C LEU A 49 -24.29 -25.93 2.84
N LEU A 50 -24.88 -25.53 3.97
CA LEU A 50 -24.23 -24.75 5.03
C LEU A 50 -23.09 -25.54 5.69
N SER A 51 -23.32 -26.81 6.02
CA SER A 51 -22.30 -27.68 6.63
C SER A 51 -21.08 -27.90 5.73
N ILE A 52 -21.28 -27.94 4.41
CA ILE A 52 -20.19 -28.08 3.41
C ILE A 52 -19.69 -26.72 2.90
N HIS A 53 -20.19 -25.62 3.48
CA HIS A 53 -19.77 -24.24 3.21
C HIS A 53 -19.95 -23.81 1.75
N ARG A 54 -20.95 -24.38 1.07
CA ARG A 54 -21.35 -23.98 -0.29
C ARG A 54 -22.39 -22.86 -0.28
N LEU A 55 -22.77 -22.39 0.91
CA LEU A 55 -23.85 -21.44 1.12
C LEU A 55 -23.52 -20.59 2.36
N SER A 56 -23.77 -19.28 2.29
CA SER A 56 -23.58 -18.31 3.38
C SER A 56 -24.93 -17.69 3.75
N ILE A 57 -25.14 -17.43 5.04
CA ILE A 57 -26.34 -16.74 5.55
C ILE A 57 -26.01 -15.26 5.74
N LEU A 58 -26.83 -14.41 5.14
CA LEU A 58 -26.82 -12.96 5.28
C LEU A 58 -28.08 -12.53 6.03
N GLN A 59 -27.93 -11.65 7.01
CA GLN A 59 -29.06 -11.07 7.73
C GLN A 59 -29.40 -9.72 7.10
N THR A 60 -30.56 -9.63 6.46
CA THR A 60 -31.06 -8.41 5.82
C THR A 60 -32.23 -7.83 6.60
N SER A 61 -32.58 -6.56 6.33
CA SER A 61 -33.72 -5.89 6.95
C SER A 61 -35.07 -6.58 6.71
N ALA A 62 -35.16 -7.42 5.67
CA ALA A 62 -36.34 -8.19 5.29
C ALA A 62 -36.32 -9.66 5.77
N GLY A 63 -35.23 -10.14 6.41
CA GLY A 63 -35.14 -11.52 6.89
C GLY A 63 -33.78 -12.18 6.61
N LEU A 64 -33.80 -13.51 6.54
CA LEU A 64 -32.62 -14.31 6.17
C LEU A 64 -32.47 -14.33 4.64
N ALA A 65 -31.25 -14.08 4.16
CA ALA A 65 -30.87 -14.24 2.78
C ALA A 65 -29.72 -15.25 2.65
N TYR A 66 -29.69 -15.99 1.55
CA TYR A 66 -28.71 -17.01 1.28
C TYR A 66 -27.86 -16.63 0.08
N LYS A 67 -26.55 -16.80 0.19
CA LYS A 67 -25.58 -16.54 -0.88
C LYS A 67 -24.83 -17.81 -1.24
N GLY A 68 -24.76 -18.13 -2.52
CA GLY A 68 -24.00 -19.26 -3.02
C GLY A 68 -22.50 -19.01 -2.91
N ILE A 69 -21.76 -20.00 -2.43
CA ILE A 69 -20.29 -19.99 -2.40
C ILE A 69 -19.80 -20.96 -3.48
N GLU A 70 -18.82 -20.51 -4.28
CA GLU A 70 -18.23 -21.33 -5.34
C GLU A 70 -17.48 -22.54 -4.79
N ALA A 71 -17.39 -23.61 -5.58
CA ALA A 71 -16.84 -24.89 -5.11
C ALA A 71 -15.37 -24.79 -4.66
N ASP A 72 -14.57 -23.95 -5.33
CA ASP A 72 -13.17 -23.68 -4.98
C ASP A 72 -13.05 -22.85 -3.69
N GLU A 73 -13.94 -21.88 -3.49
CA GLU A 73 -14.02 -21.15 -2.21
C GLU A 73 -14.41 -22.12 -1.10
N ALA A 74 -15.46 -22.93 -1.26
CA ALA A 74 -15.89 -23.88 -0.24
C ALA A 74 -14.85 -24.94 0.11
N LEU A 75 -14.00 -25.36 -0.85
CA LEU A 75 -12.84 -26.20 -0.59
C LEU A 75 -11.81 -25.49 0.30
N ARG A 76 -11.54 -24.21 0.06
CA ARG A 76 -10.64 -23.38 0.90
C ARG A 76 -11.22 -23.14 2.29
N PHE A 77 -12.55 -23.01 2.40
CA PHE A 77 -13.25 -22.82 3.67
C PHE A 77 -13.51 -24.13 4.44
N LYS A 78 -13.25 -25.31 3.85
CA LYS A 78 -13.54 -26.61 4.47
C LYS A 78 -12.74 -26.80 5.78
N GLY A 79 -13.44 -26.98 6.89
CA GLY A 79 -12.84 -27.18 8.22
C GLY A 79 -12.47 -25.90 8.94
N LEU A 80 -12.97 -24.75 8.50
CA LEU A 80 -12.95 -23.50 9.28
C LEU A 80 -14.13 -23.49 10.26
N THR A 81 -13.88 -22.99 11.46
CA THR A 81 -14.89 -22.80 12.50
C THR A 81 -15.70 -21.53 12.26
N GLN A 82 -16.81 -21.36 12.98
CA GLN A 82 -17.62 -20.13 12.91
C GLN A 82 -16.78 -18.88 13.23
N ASP A 83 -15.83 -18.97 14.16
CA ASP A 83 -14.93 -17.86 14.51
C ASP A 83 -13.95 -17.53 13.38
N ASP A 84 -13.46 -18.54 12.65
CA ASP A 84 -12.62 -18.34 11.48
C ASP A 84 -13.35 -17.55 10.38
N HIS A 85 -14.64 -17.87 10.16
CA HIS A 85 -15.49 -17.17 9.20
C HIS A 85 -15.75 -15.72 9.62
N LEU A 86 -16.01 -15.46 10.91
CA LEU A 86 -16.19 -14.11 11.41
C LEU A 86 -14.93 -13.25 11.24
N VAL A 87 -13.76 -13.82 11.52
CA VAL A 87 -12.47 -13.16 11.30
C VAL A 87 -12.24 -12.89 9.81
N TYR A 88 -12.49 -13.87 8.96
CA TYR A 88 -12.33 -13.71 7.51
C TYR A 88 -13.26 -12.62 6.96
N GLN A 89 -14.53 -12.60 7.38
CA GLN A 89 -15.50 -11.59 6.97
C GLN A 89 -15.06 -10.19 7.40
N ALA A 90 -14.60 -10.02 8.65
CA ALA A 90 -14.09 -8.72 9.13
C ALA A 90 -12.85 -8.23 8.35
N ILE A 91 -12.01 -9.14 7.85
CA ILE A 91 -10.87 -8.80 6.98
C ILE A 91 -11.34 -8.44 5.58
N LYS A 92 -12.34 -9.17 5.04
CA LYS A 92 -12.95 -8.88 3.74
C LYS A 92 -13.60 -7.50 3.72
N ASP A 93 -14.33 -7.14 4.77
CA ASP A 93 -14.98 -5.84 4.92
C ASP A 93 -13.97 -4.68 5.04
N ALA A 94 -12.75 -4.94 5.52
CA ALA A 94 -11.68 -3.95 5.61
C ALA A 94 -11.00 -3.64 4.26
N GLY A 95 -11.15 -4.52 3.26
CA GLY A 95 -10.67 -4.31 1.90
C GLY A 95 -9.17 -4.02 1.81
N ASN A 96 -8.82 -3.00 1.02
CA ASN A 96 -7.45 -2.62 0.69
C ASN A 96 -6.71 -1.82 1.79
N LYS A 97 -7.44 -1.33 2.81
CA LYS A 97 -6.85 -0.67 3.99
C LYS A 97 -6.30 -1.66 5.01
N GLY A 98 -6.77 -2.92 4.93
CA GLY A 98 -6.45 -3.95 5.89
C GLY A 98 -6.97 -3.64 7.30
N ILE A 99 -6.86 -4.62 8.19
CA ILE A 99 -7.33 -4.50 9.57
C ILE A 99 -6.25 -4.93 10.56
N TRP A 100 -6.10 -4.19 11.65
CA TRP A 100 -5.16 -4.54 12.72
C TRP A 100 -5.77 -5.56 13.68
N THR A 101 -4.96 -6.46 14.21
CA THR A 101 -5.34 -7.50 15.19
C THR A 101 -6.16 -6.98 16.38
N LYS A 102 -5.91 -5.75 16.86
CA LYS A 102 -6.70 -5.17 17.97
C LYS A 102 -8.12 -4.81 17.53
N GLU A 103 -8.27 -4.26 16.34
CA GLU A 103 -9.57 -3.89 15.77
C GLU A 103 -10.35 -5.13 15.33
N LEU A 104 -9.65 -6.11 14.76
CA LEU A 104 -10.20 -7.41 14.41
C LEU A 104 -10.83 -8.09 15.62
N ARG A 105 -10.12 -8.08 16.76
CA ARG A 105 -10.63 -8.60 18.03
C ARG A 105 -11.91 -7.89 18.50
N TYR A 106 -11.96 -6.56 18.35
CA TYR A 106 -13.12 -5.77 18.75
C TYR A 106 -14.32 -6.07 17.84
N LYS A 107 -14.12 -6.16 16.52
CA LYS A 107 -15.20 -6.45 15.55
C LYS A 107 -15.75 -7.87 15.66
N THR A 108 -14.90 -8.86 15.95
CA THR A 108 -15.34 -10.27 16.04
C THR A 108 -15.83 -10.67 17.43
N GLY A 109 -15.70 -9.80 18.44
CA GLY A 109 -16.13 -10.10 19.82
C GLY A 109 -15.29 -11.17 20.54
N LEU A 110 -14.17 -11.59 19.95
CA LEU A 110 -13.30 -12.64 20.50
C LEU A 110 -12.53 -12.12 21.72
N GLN A 111 -12.77 -12.71 22.89
CA GLN A 111 -12.17 -12.26 24.16
C GLN A 111 -10.66 -12.55 24.24
N GLN A 112 -10.20 -13.65 23.64
CA GLN A 112 -8.82 -14.12 23.76
C GLN A 112 -7.97 -13.75 22.53
N GLN A 113 -6.94 -12.92 22.73
CA GLN A 113 -6.00 -12.54 21.66
C GLN A 113 -5.30 -13.75 21.00
N GLN A 114 -5.06 -14.82 21.78
CA GLN A 114 -4.42 -16.04 21.30
C GLN A 114 -5.29 -16.78 20.28
N GLN A 115 -6.61 -16.74 20.43
CA GLN A 115 -7.57 -17.35 19.51
C GLN A 115 -7.52 -16.65 18.14
N VAL A 116 -7.60 -15.31 18.14
CA VAL A 116 -7.44 -14.50 16.92
C VAL A 116 -6.12 -14.81 16.21
N THR A 117 -5.03 -14.94 16.97
CA THR A 117 -3.70 -15.22 16.40
C THR A 117 -3.61 -16.62 15.79
N LYS A 118 -4.25 -17.63 16.39
CA LYS A 118 -4.34 -18.99 15.82
C LYS A 118 -5.16 -19.02 14.54
N ILE A 119 -6.31 -18.35 14.53
CA ILE A 119 -7.19 -18.21 13.36
C ILE A 119 -6.43 -17.55 12.21
N LEU A 120 -5.77 -16.41 12.47
CA LEU A 120 -4.98 -15.71 11.46
C LEU A 120 -3.86 -16.58 10.87
N LYS A 121 -3.16 -17.38 11.68
CA LYS A 121 -2.15 -18.33 11.18
C LYS A 121 -2.76 -19.41 10.29
N ASN A 122 -3.93 -19.94 10.65
CA ASN A 122 -4.65 -20.93 9.83
C ASN A 122 -5.07 -20.32 8.49
N LEU A 123 -5.62 -19.11 8.51
CA LEU A 123 -6.01 -18.37 7.29
C LEU A 123 -4.81 -17.99 6.41
N GLU A 124 -3.67 -17.63 7.01
CA GLU A 124 -2.41 -17.38 6.28
C GLU A 124 -1.84 -18.67 5.66
N GLN A 125 -1.86 -19.79 6.39
CA GLN A 125 -1.38 -21.09 5.90
C GLN A 125 -2.19 -21.59 4.70
N ARG A 126 -3.46 -21.21 4.62
CA ARG A 126 -4.37 -21.52 3.51
C ARG A 126 -4.33 -20.50 2.37
N SER A 127 -3.47 -19.48 2.45
CA SER A 127 -3.37 -18.38 1.49
C SER A 127 -4.70 -17.63 1.27
N LEU A 128 -5.54 -17.54 2.31
CA LEU A 128 -6.78 -16.76 2.28
C LEU A 128 -6.53 -15.30 2.68
N VAL A 129 -5.59 -15.10 3.59
CA VAL A 129 -5.21 -13.81 4.16
C VAL A 129 -3.70 -13.67 4.05
N LYS A 130 -3.22 -12.43 3.91
CA LYS A 130 -1.80 -12.08 4.03
C LYS A 130 -1.61 -10.97 5.07
N SER A 131 -0.45 -10.96 5.72
CA SER A 131 -0.03 -9.86 6.57
C SER A 131 0.80 -8.85 5.79
N VAL A 132 0.47 -7.58 5.95
CA VAL A 132 1.18 -6.42 5.40
C VAL A 132 1.65 -5.57 6.58
N LYS A 133 2.91 -5.13 6.54
CA LYS A 133 3.40 -4.10 7.45
C LYS A 133 3.06 -2.76 6.83
N GLY A 134 2.51 -1.82 7.60
CA GLY A 134 2.28 -0.47 7.11
C GLY A 134 3.54 0.39 7.25
N ILE A 135 3.80 1.27 6.30
CA ILE A 135 4.97 2.16 6.34
C ILE A 135 4.83 3.25 7.41
N MET A 136 3.64 3.86 7.52
CA MET A 136 3.38 4.88 8.56
C MET A 136 3.47 4.33 9.98
N HIS A 137 3.19 3.04 10.16
CA HIS A 137 3.18 2.37 11.45
C HIS A 137 3.89 1.01 11.35
N ALA A 138 5.20 1.03 11.12
CA ALA A 138 6.04 -0.16 10.90
C ALA A 138 5.92 -1.25 11.99
N SER A 139 5.48 -0.90 13.20
CA SER A 139 5.25 -1.84 14.31
C SER A 139 3.90 -2.57 14.27
N ARG A 140 2.95 -2.15 13.42
CA ARG A 140 1.60 -2.73 13.33
C ARG A 140 1.49 -3.65 12.11
N LYS A 141 1.13 -4.92 12.36
CA LYS A 141 0.76 -5.88 11.32
C LYS A 141 -0.71 -5.68 10.95
N LEU A 142 -0.96 -5.38 9.69
CA LEU A 142 -2.28 -5.32 9.09
C LEU A 142 -2.55 -6.62 8.35
N TYR A 143 -3.79 -7.07 8.36
CA TYR A 143 -4.24 -8.27 7.66
C TYR A 143 -5.21 -7.88 6.56
N MET A 144 -5.07 -8.49 5.38
CA MET A 144 -5.94 -8.28 4.23
C MET A 144 -6.07 -9.55 3.41
N LEU A 145 -7.05 -9.60 2.50
CA LEU A 145 -7.21 -10.75 1.61
C LEU A 145 -5.97 -10.97 0.75
N TYR A 146 -5.63 -12.23 0.49
CA TYR A 146 -4.43 -12.59 -0.27
C TYR A 146 -4.39 -11.95 -1.66
N GLU A 147 -5.53 -11.91 -2.33
CA GLU A 147 -5.69 -11.42 -3.70
C GLU A 147 -5.71 -9.89 -3.80
N LEU A 148 -5.97 -9.17 -2.70
CA LEU A 148 -6.07 -7.70 -2.71
C LEU A 148 -4.69 -7.04 -2.63
N GLN A 149 -4.45 -6.02 -3.46
CA GLN A 149 -3.27 -5.17 -3.35
C GLN A 149 -3.47 -4.12 -2.24
N PRO A 150 -2.49 -3.90 -1.35
CA PRO A 150 -2.55 -2.87 -0.33
C PRO A 150 -2.66 -1.47 -0.96
N ALA A 151 -3.40 -0.57 -0.30
CA ALA A 151 -3.53 0.81 -0.74
C ALA A 151 -2.17 1.53 -0.78
N LYS A 152 -1.99 2.48 -1.72
CA LYS A 152 -0.76 3.30 -1.85
C LYS A 152 -0.34 3.97 -0.54
N GLU A 153 -1.29 4.38 0.29
CA GLU A 153 -1.01 4.99 1.61
C GLU A 153 -0.33 4.01 2.60
N LEU A 154 -0.54 2.70 2.40
CA LEU A 154 0.09 1.66 3.21
C LEU A 154 1.43 1.21 2.63
N THR A 155 1.55 1.18 1.30
CA THR A 155 2.77 0.82 0.57
C THR A 155 3.71 1.97 0.31
N GLY A 156 3.33 3.21 0.61
CA GLY A 156 4.21 4.38 0.54
C GLY A 156 4.43 4.88 -0.90
N GLY A 157 3.72 4.30 -1.88
CA GLY A 157 3.84 4.63 -3.29
C GLY A 157 5.01 3.93 -3.99
N ALA A 158 5.35 4.41 -5.19
CA ALA A 158 6.31 3.78 -6.09
C ALA A 158 7.76 3.78 -5.57
N TRP A 159 8.04 4.54 -4.51
CA TRP A 159 9.38 4.67 -3.90
C TRP A 159 9.73 3.57 -2.90
N TYR A 160 8.80 2.64 -2.63
CA TYR A 160 8.99 1.60 -1.63
C TYR A 160 8.90 0.22 -2.24
N ASN A 161 9.91 -0.61 -1.96
CA ASN A 161 9.91 -2.01 -2.31
C ASN A 161 9.80 -2.85 -1.04
N LYS A 162 8.77 -3.71 -0.96
CA LYS A 162 8.54 -4.62 0.18
C LYS A 162 8.67 -3.93 1.54
N ASN A 163 8.09 -2.73 1.67
CA ASN A 163 8.07 -1.93 2.91
C ASN A 163 9.44 -1.33 3.33
N ASN A 164 10.40 -1.26 2.40
CA ASN A 164 11.65 -0.51 2.53
C ASN A 164 11.70 0.61 1.49
N PHE A 165 12.20 1.78 1.89
CA PHE A 165 12.42 2.90 0.98
C PHE A 165 13.57 2.57 0.01
N ASP A 166 13.29 2.65 -1.28
CA ASP A 166 14.24 2.32 -2.34
C ASP A 166 14.98 3.58 -2.80
N LYS A 167 16.00 3.95 -2.02
CA LYS A 167 16.82 5.14 -2.33
C LYS A 167 17.53 5.01 -3.68
N GLU A 168 18.01 3.82 -4.02
CA GLU A 168 18.72 3.59 -5.29
C GLU A 168 17.80 3.85 -6.47
N PHE A 169 16.54 3.41 -6.38
CA PHE A 169 15.53 3.70 -7.39
C PHE A 169 15.23 5.20 -7.50
N VAL A 170 15.06 5.91 -6.38
CA VAL A 170 14.89 7.38 -6.37
C VAL A 170 16.07 8.07 -7.04
N ASP A 171 17.31 7.68 -6.71
CA ASP A 171 18.54 8.24 -7.27
C ASP A 171 18.66 7.95 -8.78
N VAL A 172 18.15 6.81 -9.27
CA VAL A 172 18.07 6.49 -10.71
C VAL A 172 17.08 7.42 -11.40
N ILE A 173 15.86 7.57 -10.88
CA ILE A 173 14.84 8.44 -11.48
C ILE A 173 15.28 9.90 -11.45
N GLN A 174 15.89 10.36 -10.36
CA GLN A 174 16.44 11.71 -10.25
C GLN A 174 17.53 11.98 -11.28
N ARG A 175 18.47 11.04 -11.49
CA ARG A 175 19.50 11.15 -12.54
C ARG A 175 18.92 11.18 -13.95
N LEU A 176 17.93 10.33 -14.23
CA LEU A 176 17.27 10.29 -15.54
C LEU A 176 16.47 11.58 -15.81
N THR A 177 15.75 12.07 -14.80
CA THR A 177 15.00 13.33 -14.88
C THR A 177 15.93 14.49 -15.13
N TYR A 178 17.03 14.59 -14.35
CA TYR A 178 18.02 15.65 -14.53
C TYR A 178 18.66 15.58 -15.91
N LYS A 179 19.06 14.39 -16.37
CA LYS A 179 19.63 14.20 -17.71
C LYS A 179 18.66 14.62 -18.82
N PHE A 180 17.37 14.30 -18.68
CA PHE A 180 16.36 14.73 -19.64
C PHE A 180 16.25 16.26 -19.71
N ILE A 181 16.24 16.95 -18.56
CA ILE A 181 16.20 18.42 -18.49
C ILE A 181 17.47 19.05 -19.10
N GLN A 182 18.63 18.38 -18.99
CA GLN A 182 19.86 18.82 -19.64
C GLN A 182 19.79 18.69 -21.17
N ASP A 183 19.25 17.58 -21.67
CA ASP A 183 19.13 17.31 -23.10
C ASP A 183 18.00 18.13 -23.75
N PHE A 184 16.94 18.43 -22.99
CA PHE A 184 15.76 19.20 -23.41
C PHE A 184 15.45 20.32 -22.39
N PRO A 185 16.18 21.45 -22.44
CA PRO A 185 15.91 22.60 -21.60
C PRO A 185 14.52 23.19 -21.88
N GLU A 186 13.90 23.77 -20.84
CA GLU A 186 12.53 24.31 -20.89
C GLU A 186 11.46 23.23 -21.12
N SER A 187 11.68 22.02 -20.60
CA SER A 187 10.70 20.93 -20.64
C SER A 187 9.64 21.05 -19.55
N SER A 188 8.41 20.64 -19.84
CA SER A 188 7.29 20.63 -18.89
C SER A 188 7.24 19.35 -18.04
N LEU A 189 6.44 19.36 -16.96
CA LEU A 189 6.27 18.19 -16.10
C LEU A 189 5.70 17.00 -16.87
N ASP A 190 4.74 17.26 -17.76
CA ASP A 190 4.08 16.23 -18.55
C ASP A 190 5.05 15.55 -19.53
N GLU A 191 5.96 16.31 -20.14
CA GLU A 191 7.01 15.76 -21.01
C GLU A 191 7.96 14.84 -20.25
N ILE A 192 8.36 15.24 -19.04
CA ILE A 192 9.22 14.42 -18.17
C ILE A 192 8.49 13.14 -17.75
N VAL A 193 7.22 13.24 -17.38
CA VAL A 193 6.39 12.08 -17.00
C VAL A 193 6.28 11.11 -18.18
N ASN A 194 5.98 11.61 -19.37
CA ASN A 194 5.87 10.79 -20.58
C ASN A 194 7.20 10.09 -20.90
N PHE A 195 8.32 10.81 -20.82
CA PHE A 195 9.65 10.23 -21.02
C PHE A 195 9.95 9.08 -20.05
N LEU A 196 9.66 9.27 -18.75
CA LEU A 196 9.91 8.24 -17.74
C LEU A 196 8.99 7.02 -17.91
N GLN A 197 7.75 7.23 -18.34
CA GLN A 197 6.81 6.16 -18.65
C GLN A 197 7.25 5.35 -19.88
N GLU A 198 7.72 6.02 -20.95
CA GLU A 198 8.24 5.35 -22.15
C GLU A 198 9.46 4.49 -21.86
N LYS A 199 10.33 4.94 -20.95
CA LYS A 199 11.54 4.20 -20.56
C LYS A 199 11.26 2.95 -19.71
N GLN A 200 10.01 2.74 -19.25
CA GLN A 200 9.59 1.62 -18.39
C GLN A 200 10.58 1.34 -17.25
N VAL A 201 11.04 2.40 -16.57
CA VAL A 201 12.06 2.30 -15.52
C VAL A 201 11.52 1.62 -14.26
N SER A 202 10.19 1.57 -14.11
CA SER A 202 9.49 1.06 -12.95
C SER A 202 8.48 -0.03 -13.32
N THR A 203 8.33 -1.01 -12.43
CA THR A 203 7.23 -1.99 -12.49
C THR A 203 5.90 -1.38 -12.01
N GLU A 204 5.97 -0.39 -11.12
CA GLU A 204 4.80 0.36 -10.65
C GLU A 204 4.64 1.68 -11.43
N VAL A 205 3.39 2.08 -11.66
CA VAL A 205 3.07 3.32 -12.39
C VAL A 205 3.48 4.53 -11.54
N LEU A 206 4.51 5.25 -12.02
CA LEU A 206 4.91 6.54 -11.48
C LEU A 206 3.85 7.58 -11.84
N ASP A 207 3.25 8.22 -10.84
CA ASP A 207 2.28 9.28 -11.08
C ASP A 207 2.93 10.66 -11.20
N ALA A 208 2.20 11.64 -11.74
CA ALA A 208 2.73 12.98 -11.94
C ALA A 208 3.15 13.66 -10.61
N LYS A 209 2.55 13.27 -9.47
CA LYS A 209 2.89 13.82 -8.16
C LYS A 209 4.23 13.28 -7.67
N ASP A 210 4.48 12.00 -7.91
CA ASP A 210 5.77 11.35 -7.66
C ASP A 210 6.88 12.09 -8.42
N ILE A 211 6.71 12.31 -9.73
CA ILE A 211 7.72 13.00 -10.55
C ILE A 211 7.88 14.47 -10.14
N ALA A 212 6.78 15.16 -9.82
CA ALA A 212 6.84 16.53 -9.31
C ALA A 212 7.67 16.64 -8.02
N SER A 213 7.65 15.62 -7.15
CA SER A 213 8.48 15.59 -5.95
C SER A 213 9.97 15.44 -6.26
N ILE A 214 10.32 14.67 -7.30
CA ILE A 214 11.70 14.53 -7.78
C ILE A 214 12.21 15.85 -8.37
N VAL A 215 11.39 16.49 -9.20
CA VAL A 215 11.73 17.78 -9.82
C VAL A 215 11.91 18.86 -8.74
N ARG A 216 11.02 18.94 -7.75
CA ARG A 216 11.23 19.86 -6.61
C ARG A 216 12.50 19.57 -5.83
N THR A 217 12.87 18.30 -5.66
CA THR A 217 14.13 17.94 -5.00
C THR A 217 15.33 18.44 -5.79
N LEU A 218 15.31 18.32 -7.12
CA LEU A 218 16.36 18.86 -8.00
C LEU A 218 16.46 20.39 -7.93
N ASP A 219 15.32 21.08 -7.81
CA ASP A 219 15.25 22.53 -7.62
C ASP A 219 15.84 22.94 -6.25
N PHE A 220 15.47 22.24 -5.17
CA PHE A 220 16.05 22.48 -3.84
C PHE A 220 17.54 22.20 -3.76
N GLU A 221 18.05 21.24 -4.54
CA GLU A 221 19.48 20.98 -4.69
C GLU A 221 20.18 22.05 -5.56
N GLY A 222 19.45 22.96 -6.19
CA GLY A 222 19.97 23.97 -7.09
C GLY A 222 20.57 23.40 -8.38
N LYS A 223 20.11 22.21 -8.80
CA LYS A 223 20.53 21.58 -10.07
C LYS A 223 19.70 22.07 -11.25
N ILE A 224 18.44 22.40 -11.01
CA ILE A 224 17.52 22.93 -12.01
C ILE A 224 16.91 24.23 -11.50
N GLU A 225 16.32 24.99 -12.41
CA GLU A 225 15.49 26.16 -12.13
C GLU A 225 14.09 25.91 -12.69
N ILE A 226 13.07 26.34 -11.94
CA ILE A 226 11.68 26.39 -12.40
C ILE A 226 11.42 27.78 -13.00
N VAL A 227 10.92 27.82 -14.23
CA VAL A 227 10.59 29.06 -14.94
C VAL A 227 9.13 29.02 -15.37
N ASP A 228 8.38 30.06 -15.03
CA ASP A 228 7.02 30.25 -15.53
C ASP A 228 7.08 30.75 -16.99
N ARG A 229 6.50 29.98 -17.90
CA ARG A 229 6.33 30.31 -19.32
C ARG A 229 4.86 30.08 -19.68
N ASP A 230 4.14 31.15 -20.02
CA ASP A 230 2.75 31.08 -20.48
C ASP A 230 1.83 30.30 -19.52
N ASP A 231 1.93 30.57 -18.21
CA ASP A 231 1.19 29.90 -17.13
C ASP A 231 1.52 28.40 -16.96
N VAL A 232 2.67 27.96 -17.50
CA VAL A 232 3.19 26.60 -17.36
C VAL A 232 4.60 26.63 -16.78
N ASP A 233 4.81 25.85 -15.72
CA ASP A 233 6.14 25.62 -15.17
C ASP A 233 6.98 24.77 -16.15
N VAL A 234 8.09 25.34 -16.61
CA VAL A 234 9.11 24.63 -17.39
C VAL A 234 10.42 24.55 -16.61
N PHE A 235 11.17 23.49 -16.86
CA PHE A 235 12.38 23.15 -16.12
C PHE A 235 13.60 23.28 -17.02
N ARG A 236 14.66 23.88 -16.47
CA ARG A 236 15.95 23.99 -17.16
C ARG A 236 17.10 23.76 -16.17
N PRO A 237 18.30 23.38 -16.63
CA PRO A 237 19.46 23.31 -15.76
C PRO A 237 19.75 24.67 -15.13
N ALA A 238 20.14 24.67 -13.85
CA ALA A 238 20.53 25.90 -13.16
C ALA A 238 21.79 26.48 -13.82
N LEU A 239 21.79 27.80 -14.04
CA LEU A 239 22.93 28.46 -14.68
C LEU A 239 24.17 28.43 -13.79
N LEU A 240 23.95 28.49 -12.48
CA LEU A 240 24.98 28.42 -11.44
C LEU A 240 24.63 27.26 -10.51
N ALA A 241 25.44 26.20 -10.55
CA ALA A 241 25.33 25.14 -9.56
C ALA A 241 25.64 25.71 -8.17
N ILE A 242 24.82 25.36 -7.17
CA ILE A 242 25.15 25.65 -5.77
C ILE A 242 26.39 24.83 -5.43
N PRO A 243 27.54 25.45 -5.13
CA PRO A 243 28.74 24.69 -4.81
C PRO A 243 28.53 23.97 -3.47
N GLU A 244 28.90 22.68 -3.41
CA GLU A 244 28.80 21.90 -2.16
C GLU A 244 29.58 22.54 -1.01
N THR A 245 30.66 23.27 -1.34
CA THR A 245 31.44 24.04 -0.38
C THR A 245 31.71 25.44 -0.93
N ASN A 246 31.54 26.44 -0.08
CA ASN A 246 31.98 27.80 -0.38
C ASN A 246 33.36 28.02 0.26
N PRO A 247 34.38 28.51 -0.46
CA PRO A 247 35.68 28.88 0.11
C PRO A 247 35.59 29.79 1.35
N PHE A 248 34.56 30.64 1.43
CA PHE A 248 34.31 31.46 2.62
C PHE A 248 33.81 30.64 3.82
N THR A 249 33.11 29.53 3.60
CA THR A 249 32.65 28.63 4.69
C THR A 249 33.70 27.59 5.09
N SER A 250 34.67 27.29 4.23
CA SER A 250 35.74 26.33 4.52
C SER A 250 36.93 26.95 5.25
N VAL A 251 37.11 28.28 5.16
CA VAL A 251 38.10 29.01 5.96
C VAL A 251 37.53 29.29 7.35
N PRO A 252 38.26 28.97 8.45
CA PRO A 252 37.77 29.15 9.82
C PRO A 252 37.38 30.60 10.13
N CYS A 253 37.98 31.57 9.44
CA CYS A 253 37.65 32.99 9.59
C CYS A 253 36.25 33.35 9.06
N GLY A 254 35.74 32.72 8.00
CA GLY A 254 34.48 33.16 7.39
C GLY A 254 33.23 32.87 8.22
N VAL A 255 33.35 32.02 9.24
CA VAL A 255 32.31 31.77 10.26
C VAL A 255 32.76 32.14 11.68
N CYS A 256 33.86 32.87 11.80
CA CYS A 256 34.44 33.20 13.10
C CYS A 256 33.55 34.20 13.86
N PRO A 257 33.06 33.86 15.08
CA PRO A 257 32.15 34.72 15.83
C PRO A 257 32.79 36.03 16.32
N VAL A 258 34.12 36.09 16.34
CA VAL A 258 34.91 37.25 16.80
C VAL A 258 35.72 37.89 15.66
N ILE A 259 35.35 37.66 14.40
CA ILE A 259 36.07 38.22 13.25
C ILE A 259 36.15 39.75 13.29
N SER A 260 35.11 40.41 13.82
CA SER A 260 35.07 41.87 13.97
C SER A 260 36.11 42.41 14.95
N GLU A 261 36.58 41.58 15.88
CA GLU A 261 37.61 41.91 16.87
C GLU A 261 39.02 41.47 16.42
N CYS A 262 39.10 40.73 15.31
CA CYS A 262 40.35 40.17 14.79
C CYS A 262 41.16 41.23 14.06
N THR A 263 42.30 41.62 14.62
CA THR A 263 43.20 42.62 14.02
C THR A 263 44.66 42.16 14.08
N PRO A 264 45.52 42.54 13.12
CA PRO A 264 46.90 42.05 13.05
C PRO A 264 47.71 42.24 14.34
N SER A 265 47.43 43.31 15.10
CA SER A 265 48.14 43.67 16.34
C SER A 265 47.25 43.61 17.59
N GLY A 266 46.04 43.03 17.48
CA GLY A 266 45.08 42.94 18.57
C GLY A 266 45.24 41.68 19.43
N PRO A 267 44.48 41.60 20.55
CA PRO A 267 44.45 40.40 21.39
C PRO A 267 43.91 39.17 20.65
N ILE A 268 43.06 39.39 19.64
CA ILE A 268 42.62 38.39 18.67
C ILE A 268 43.29 38.77 17.34
N SER A 269 44.18 37.92 16.84
CA SER A 269 44.98 38.19 15.64
C SER A 269 45.01 36.98 14.72
N PRO A 270 45.01 37.16 13.38
CA PRO A 270 45.19 36.05 12.45
C PRO A 270 46.53 35.32 12.66
N ALA A 271 47.58 36.03 13.11
CA ALA A 271 48.92 35.47 13.28
C ALA A 271 49.03 34.48 14.45
N THR A 272 48.17 34.62 15.46
CA THR A 272 48.15 33.77 16.67
C THR A 272 46.92 32.86 16.73
N CYS A 273 46.05 32.89 15.71
CA CYS A 273 44.82 32.12 15.68
C CYS A 273 45.08 30.64 15.40
N VAL A 274 44.87 29.80 16.42
CA VAL A 274 45.06 28.34 16.34
C VAL A 274 44.20 27.67 15.25
N TYR A 275 43.00 28.20 14.99
CA TYR A 275 42.11 27.65 13.96
C TYR A 275 42.62 27.97 12.55
N PHE A 276 43.11 29.19 12.35
CA PHE A 276 43.67 29.61 11.06
C PHE A 276 45.00 28.91 10.78
N GLN A 277 45.86 28.77 11.79
CA GLN A 277 47.12 28.05 11.66
C GLN A 277 46.90 26.57 11.32
N LYS A 278 45.99 25.89 12.04
CA LYS A 278 45.62 24.50 11.73
C LYS A 278 45.03 24.33 10.33
N TRP A 279 44.31 25.33 9.82
CA TRP A 279 43.78 25.29 8.46
C TRP A 279 44.87 25.43 7.39
N LEU A 280 45.94 26.19 7.67
CA LEU A 280 47.10 26.35 6.77
C LEU A 280 48.06 25.14 6.78
N GLU A 281 47.90 24.21 7.72
CA GLU A 281 48.74 22.99 7.83
C GLU A 281 48.27 21.83 6.93
N PHE A 282 47.12 21.97 6.26
CA PHE A 282 46.60 21.04 5.25
C PHE A 282 47.12 21.38 3.84
#